data_AF-B9W449-F1
#
_entry.id   AF-B9W449-F1
#
_cell.length_a   1.000
_cell.length_b   1.000
_cell.length_c   1.000
_cell.angle_alpha   90.00
_cell.angle_beta   90.00
_cell.angle_gamma   90.00
#
_symmetry.space_group_name_H-M   'P 1'
#
loop_
_entity.id
_entity.type
_entity.pdbx_description
1 polymer ?
#
loop_
_entity_poly.entity_id
_entity_poly.type
_entity_poly.pdbx_seq_one_letter_code
_entity_poly.pdbx_strand_id
1 'polypeptide(L)'
;MEQAKLHAKKFKLNEDDITFKLTKGVVKNIIPAIASTQAVVAAQCTTEALKYLTCIAPKLQNNVLFAGDAVVGVNWTNFNYEKNNECIACGQKTERIPMVENETLKELMDRITSAYNFKVSSMRTGNETLYLQIDSRTRENLDKKVEDLVNPGEIVAATSRETTDVFQFVLTKE
;
A
#
# COMPACT_ATOMS: atom_id res chain seq x y z
N MET A 1 -37.38 7.27 -5.18
CA MET A 1 -37.76 8.59 -5.73
C MET A 1 -38.93 9.20 -4.97
N GLU A 2 -40.06 8.48 -4.80
CA GLU A 2 -41.25 9.00 -4.09
C GLU A 2 -40.96 9.48 -2.66
N GLN A 3 -40.26 8.68 -1.86
CA GLN A 3 -39.85 9.06 -0.50
C GLN A 3 -38.94 10.30 -0.49
N ALA A 4 -38.08 10.46 -1.49
CA ALA A 4 -37.22 11.65 -1.62
C ALA A 4 -38.06 12.91 -1.92
N LYS A 5 -39.13 12.79 -2.72
CA LYS A 5 -40.06 13.90 -2.98
C LYS A 5 -40.88 14.27 -1.75
N LEU A 6 -41.38 13.28 -1.00
CA LEU A 6 -42.07 13.53 0.28
C LEU A 6 -41.15 14.23 1.29
N HIS A 7 -39.89 13.81 1.35
CA HIS A 7 -38.88 14.48 2.16
C HIS A 7 -38.64 15.92 1.68
N ALA A 8 -38.50 16.16 0.38
CA ALA A 8 -38.35 17.51 -0.17
C ALA A 8 -39.52 18.44 0.17
N LYS A 9 -40.77 17.95 0.09
CA LYS A 9 -41.97 18.69 0.54
C LYS A 9 -41.84 19.17 1.98
N LYS A 10 -41.40 18.29 2.88
CA LYS A 10 -41.24 18.59 4.31
C LYS A 10 -40.26 19.75 4.55
N PHE A 11 -39.22 19.85 3.71
CA PHE A 11 -38.18 20.88 3.81
C PHE A 11 -38.38 22.04 2.83
N LYS A 12 -39.54 22.14 2.17
CA LYS A 12 -39.87 23.19 1.20
C LYS A 12 -38.85 23.30 0.06
N LEU A 13 -38.33 22.15 -0.39
CA LEU A 13 -37.47 22.04 -1.57
C LEU A 13 -38.31 21.78 -2.81
N ASN A 14 -37.83 22.22 -3.98
CA ASN A 14 -38.51 22.00 -5.24
C ASN A 14 -38.48 20.50 -5.63
N GLU A 15 -39.66 19.91 -5.82
CA GLU A 15 -39.79 18.48 -6.17
C GLU A 15 -39.44 18.18 -7.62
N ASP A 16 -39.54 19.18 -8.50
CA ASP A 16 -39.26 19.02 -9.93
C ASP A 16 -37.77 18.80 -10.18
N ASP A 17 -36.92 19.27 -9.27
CA ASP A 17 -35.48 19.02 -9.29
C ASP A 17 -35.14 17.54 -9.00
N ILE A 18 -36.05 16.80 -8.35
CA ILE A 18 -35.91 15.36 -8.07
C ILE A 18 -36.35 14.55 -9.28
N THR A 19 -35.44 14.48 -10.26
CA THR A 19 -35.62 13.66 -11.46
C THR A 19 -35.17 12.21 -11.25
N PHE A 20 -35.65 11.29 -12.10
CA PHE A 20 -35.17 9.90 -12.11
C PHE A 20 -33.65 9.81 -12.38
N LYS A 21 -33.13 10.66 -13.28
CA LYS A 21 -31.70 10.74 -13.59
C LYS A 21 -30.89 11.14 -12.36
N LEU A 22 -31.30 12.19 -11.65
CA LEU A 22 -30.64 12.63 -10.42
C LEU A 22 -30.72 11.55 -9.34
N THR A 23 -31.92 10.98 -9.11
CA THR A 23 -32.13 9.92 -8.12
C THR A 23 -31.22 8.72 -8.39
N LYS A 24 -31.14 8.28 -9.66
CA LYS A 24 -30.27 7.16 -10.05
C LYS A 24 -28.79 7.51 -9.88
N GLY A 25 -28.41 8.74 -10.20
CA GLY A 25 -27.05 9.25 -10.02
C GLY A 25 -26.61 9.22 -8.56
N VAL A 26 -27.45 9.74 -7.66
CA VAL A 26 -27.19 9.77 -6.21
C VAL A 26 -27.17 8.36 -5.62
N VAL A 27 -28.18 7.53 -5.91
CA VAL A 27 -28.29 6.18 -5.32
C VAL A 27 -27.15 5.26 -5.74
N LYS A 28 -26.70 5.37 -7.00
CA LYS A 28 -25.65 4.50 -7.54
C LYS A 28 -24.26 5.14 -7.57
N ASN A 29 -24.11 6.37 -7.07
CA ASN A 29 -22.89 7.16 -7.21
C ASN A 29 -22.34 7.12 -8.66
N ILE A 30 -23.21 7.39 -9.64
CA ILE A 30 -22.85 7.24 -11.06
C ILE A 30 -21.79 8.27 -11.44
N ILE A 31 -20.65 7.79 -11.90
CA ILE A 31 -19.61 8.61 -12.56
C ILE A 31 -19.97 8.74 -14.04
N PRO A 32 -20.17 9.97 -14.57
CA PRO A 32 -20.38 10.17 -16.01
C PRO A 32 -19.18 9.67 -16.80
N ALA A 33 -19.42 8.94 -17.89
CA ALA A 33 -18.38 8.37 -18.72
C ALA A 33 -18.69 8.57 -20.20
N ILE A 34 -17.64 8.86 -20.99
CA ILE A 34 -17.70 8.96 -22.45
C ILE A 34 -16.57 8.13 -23.07
N ALA A 35 -16.81 7.56 -24.25
CA ALA A 35 -15.87 6.65 -24.89
C ALA A 35 -14.53 7.31 -25.22
N SER A 36 -14.52 8.60 -25.58
CA SER A 36 -13.30 9.34 -25.95
C SER A 36 -12.30 9.42 -24.80
N THR A 37 -12.73 9.74 -23.58
CA THR A 37 -11.84 9.80 -22.40
C THR A 37 -11.22 8.44 -22.12
N GLN A 38 -12.00 7.36 -22.22
CA GLN A 38 -11.50 6.00 -22.01
C GLN A 38 -10.50 5.59 -23.09
N ALA A 39 -10.75 5.97 -24.35
CA ALA A 39 -9.83 5.70 -25.44
C ALA A 39 -8.48 6.42 -25.26
N VAL A 40 -8.49 7.68 -24.81
CA VAL A 40 -7.26 8.45 -24.54
C VAL A 40 -6.46 7.80 -23.41
N VAL A 41 -7.09 7.48 -22.28
CA VAL A 41 -6.41 6.84 -21.14
C VAL A 41 -5.88 5.46 -21.50
N ALA A 42 -6.67 4.63 -22.20
CA ALA A 42 -6.22 3.32 -22.63
C ALA A 42 -5.03 3.38 -23.60
N ALA A 43 -5.03 4.34 -24.53
CA ALA A 43 -3.92 4.56 -25.45
C ALA A 43 -2.64 4.96 -24.70
N GLN A 44 -2.73 5.81 -23.68
CA GLN A 44 -1.61 6.17 -22.81
C GLN A 44 -1.05 4.95 -22.08
N CYS A 45 -1.90 4.19 -21.38
CA CYS A 45 -1.47 3.02 -20.63
C CYS A 45 -0.82 1.97 -21.53
N THR A 46 -1.39 1.72 -22.71
CA THR A 46 -0.84 0.74 -23.67
C THR A 46 0.50 1.21 -24.24
N THR A 47 0.63 2.50 -24.53
CA THR A 47 1.89 3.09 -25.00
C THR A 47 2.97 2.98 -23.95
N GLU A 48 2.68 3.31 -22.69
CA GLU A 48 3.64 3.18 -21.60
C GLU A 48 4.01 1.71 -21.36
N ALA A 49 3.04 0.79 -21.36
CA ALA A 49 3.31 -0.65 -21.26
C ALA A 49 4.27 -1.13 -22.36
N LEU A 50 4.07 -0.69 -23.61
CA LEU A 50 4.99 -1.00 -24.71
C LEU A 50 6.40 -0.46 -24.44
N LYS A 51 6.53 0.78 -23.96
CA LYS A 51 7.82 1.39 -23.60
C LYS A 51 8.52 0.64 -22.46
N TYR A 52 7.77 0.15 -21.48
CA TYR A 52 8.31 -0.67 -20.39
C TYR A 52 8.84 -2.02 -20.89
N LEU A 53 8.11 -2.69 -21.78
CA LEU A 53 8.47 -4.03 -22.27
C LEU A 53 9.63 -4.00 -23.26
N THR A 54 9.67 -3.00 -24.13
CA THR A 54 10.58 -2.97 -25.29
C THR A 54 11.76 -2.01 -25.10
N CYS A 55 11.71 -1.15 -24.08
CA CYS A 55 12.70 -0.10 -23.83
C CYS A 55 12.97 0.84 -25.02
N ILE A 56 12.04 0.93 -26.00
CA ILE A 56 12.21 1.71 -27.23
C ILE A 56 12.22 3.23 -27.03
N ALA A 57 11.71 3.73 -25.90
CA ALA A 57 11.63 5.15 -25.62
C ALA A 57 11.66 5.45 -24.11
N PRO A 58 11.92 6.71 -23.72
CA PRO A 58 11.77 7.16 -22.35
C PRO A 58 10.35 6.95 -21.82
N LYS A 59 10.28 6.50 -20.58
CA LYS A 59 9.04 6.20 -19.86
C LYS A 59 8.49 7.46 -19.20
N LEU A 60 7.16 7.54 -19.08
CA LEU A 60 6.51 8.53 -18.22
C LEU A 60 7.01 8.36 -16.78
N GLN A 61 7.24 9.48 -16.08
CA GLN A 61 7.82 9.46 -14.74
C GLN A 61 6.81 9.05 -13.65
N ASN A 62 5.68 9.75 -13.49
CA ASN A 62 4.61 9.24 -12.63
C ASN A 62 3.17 9.58 -13.05
N ASN A 63 2.80 10.86 -13.19
CA ASN A 63 1.39 11.24 -13.30
C ASN A 63 1.14 12.13 -14.52
N VAL A 64 -0.06 11.94 -15.07
CA VAL A 64 -0.62 12.74 -16.14
C VAL A 64 -2.05 13.10 -15.78
N LEU A 65 -2.40 14.36 -15.92
CA LEU A 65 -3.78 14.83 -15.91
C LEU A 65 -4.21 15.12 -17.35
N PHE A 66 -5.31 14.49 -17.74
CA PHE A 66 -6.04 14.79 -18.97
C PHE A 66 -7.36 15.45 -18.61
N ALA A 67 -7.60 16.66 -19.13
CA ALA A 67 -8.88 17.34 -19.02
C ALA A 67 -9.37 17.73 -20.42
N GLY A 68 -10.48 17.12 -20.86
CA GLY A 68 -11.03 17.31 -22.21
C GLY A 68 -11.95 18.53 -22.35
N ASP A 69 -12.31 19.17 -21.23
CA ASP A 69 -13.22 20.30 -21.13
C ASP A 69 -12.55 21.56 -20.54
N ALA A 70 -11.22 21.64 -20.59
CA ALA A 70 -10.50 22.81 -20.11
C ALA A 70 -10.89 24.06 -20.93
N VAL A 71 -10.74 25.25 -20.32
CA VAL A 71 -11.08 26.54 -20.95
C VAL A 71 -10.38 26.74 -22.31
N VAL A 72 -9.20 26.15 -22.48
CA VAL A 72 -8.37 26.20 -23.69
C VAL A 72 -8.58 25.00 -24.63
N GLY A 73 -9.63 24.20 -24.42
CA GLY A 73 -9.90 22.95 -25.13
C GLY A 73 -9.33 21.75 -24.38
N VAL A 74 -8.42 21.01 -25.01
CA VAL A 74 -7.81 19.82 -24.40
C VAL A 74 -6.58 20.24 -23.59
N ASN A 75 -6.60 19.96 -22.28
CA ASN A 75 -5.44 20.12 -21.42
C ASN A 75 -4.78 18.76 -21.15
N TRP A 76 -3.46 18.76 -21.26
CA TRP A 76 -2.61 17.64 -20.90
C TRP A 76 -1.45 18.14 -20.04
N THR A 77 -1.37 17.69 -18.79
CA THR A 77 -0.32 18.12 -17.87
C THR A 77 0.37 16.92 -17.27
N ASN A 78 1.70 16.84 -17.46
CA ASN A 78 2.56 15.88 -16.78
C ASN A 78 3.11 16.56 -15.52
N PHE A 79 3.09 15.87 -14.40
CA PHE A 79 3.67 16.36 -13.14
C PHE A 79 4.17 15.19 -12.32
N ASN A 80 5.07 15.49 -11.40
CA ASN A 80 5.71 14.49 -10.56
C ASN A 80 5.38 14.71 -9.10
N TYR A 81 4.66 13.77 -8.49
CA TYR A 81 4.63 13.64 -7.04
C TYR A 81 5.93 13.05 -6.49
N GLU A 82 6.42 13.61 -5.39
CA GLU A 82 7.53 13.05 -4.64
C GLU A 82 7.09 11.83 -3.82
N LYS A 83 8.01 10.88 -3.63
CA LYS A 83 7.74 9.69 -2.81
C LYS A 83 7.63 10.13 -1.34
N ASN A 84 6.49 9.87 -0.73
CA ASN A 84 6.35 10.02 0.72
C ASN A 84 7.08 8.87 1.43
N ASN A 85 8.15 9.19 2.16
CA ASN A 85 8.93 8.22 2.93
C ASN A 85 8.20 7.68 4.16
N GLU A 86 7.15 8.36 4.61
CA GLU A 86 6.29 7.94 5.73
C GLU A 86 5.04 7.18 5.24
N CYS A 87 4.98 6.82 3.96
CA CYS A 87 3.85 6.08 3.40
C CYS A 87 3.70 4.70 4.05
N ILE A 88 2.53 4.42 4.64
CA ILE A 88 2.21 3.13 5.27
C ILE A 88 2.32 1.93 4.32
N ALA A 89 2.20 2.14 2.99
CA ALA A 89 2.24 1.08 1.99
C ALA A 89 3.64 0.88 1.38
N CYS A 90 4.30 1.97 0.94
CA CYS A 90 5.56 1.89 0.17
C CYS A 90 6.73 2.66 0.81
N GLY A 91 6.51 3.25 1.98
CA GLY A 91 7.52 3.98 2.78
C GLY A 91 8.19 3.12 3.85
N GLN A 92 7.66 1.92 4.14
CA GLN A 92 8.29 0.97 5.06
C GLN A 92 9.70 0.63 4.57
N LYS A 93 10.71 0.98 5.38
CA LYS A 93 12.10 0.67 5.09
C LYS A 93 12.37 -0.75 5.56
N THR A 94 12.81 -1.61 4.63
CA THR A 94 13.32 -2.92 4.98
C THR A 94 14.78 -2.76 5.38
N GLU A 95 15.05 -2.85 6.68
CA GLU A 95 16.42 -2.76 7.20
C GLU A 95 17.22 -4.00 6.80
N ARG A 96 18.51 -3.84 6.52
CA ARG A 96 19.42 -4.97 6.25
C ARG A 96 20.21 -5.24 7.50
N ILE A 97 20.03 -6.43 8.07
CA ILE A 97 20.68 -6.83 9.30
C ILE A 97 21.62 -7.99 8.97
N PRO A 98 22.93 -7.89 9.26
CA PRO A 98 23.85 -8.99 9.04
C PRO A 98 23.49 -10.16 9.95
N MET A 99 23.57 -11.36 9.38
CA MET A 99 23.41 -12.61 10.10
C MET A 99 24.71 -12.92 10.85
N VAL A 100 24.63 -13.14 12.16
CA VAL A 100 25.79 -13.50 12.98
C VAL A 100 25.83 -15.01 13.14
N GLU A 101 27.00 -15.62 12.92
CA GLU A 101 27.16 -17.06 13.07
C GLU A 101 26.86 -17.52 14.50
N ASN A 102 26.11 -18.61 14.62
CA ASN A 102 25.69 -19.18 15.91
C ASN A 102 24.82 -18.27 16.80
N GLU A 103 24.31 -17.15 16.28
CA GLU A 103 23.38 -16.29 17.01
C GLU A 103 22.05 -17.02 17.23
N THR A 104 21.57 -17.02 18.47
CA THR A 104 20.25 -17.54 18.83
C THR A 104 19.15 -16.54 18.51
N LEU A 105 17.90 -17.01 18.34
CA LEU A 105 16.77 -16.11 18.10
C LEU A 105 16.59 -15.08 19.22
N LYS A 106 16.90 -15.47 20.47
CA LYS A 106 16.87 -14.55 21.61
C LYS A 106 17.91 -13.44 21.50
N GLU A 107 19.15 -13.77 21.16
CA GLU A 107 20.22 -12.78 20.96
C GLU A 107 19.89 -11.82 19.82
N LEU A 108 19.29 -12.31 18.73
CA LEU A 108 18.79 -11.47 17.65
C LEU A 108 17.71 -10.48 18.13
N MET A 109 16.76 -10.93 18.95
CA MET A 109 15.72 -10.06 19.53
C MET A 109 16.31 -8.99 20.45
N ASP A 110 17.30 -9.35 21.27
CA ASP A 110 17.99 -8.42 22.18
C ASP A 110 18.83 -7.40 21.39
N ARG A 111 19.47 -7.84 20.30
CA ARG A 111 20.22 -6.97 19.38
C ARG A 111 19.32 -5.99 18.65
N ILE A 112 18.17 -6.42 18.13
CA ILE A 112 17.19 -5.52 17.51
C ILE A 112 16.68 -4.50 18.52
N THR A 113 16.37 -4.95 19.74
CA THR A 113 15.92 -4.07 20.82
C THR A 113 16.98 -3.01 21.16
N SER A 114 18.24 -3.40 21.22
CA SER A 114 19.34 -2.49 21.57
C SER A 114 19.73 -1.54 20.43
N ALA A 115 19.77 -2.02 19.18
CA ALA A 115 20.21 -1.24 18.03
C ALA A 115 19.14 -0.28 17.50
N TYR A 116 17.87 -0.68 17.53
CA TYR A 116 16.76 0.07 16.94
C TYR A 116 15.77 0.63 17.98
N ASN A 117 16.03 0.43 19.27
CA ASN A 117 15.12 0.78 20.37
C ASN A 117 13.70 0.21 20.15
N PHE A 118 13.62 -0.96 19.52
CA PHE A 118 12.36 -1.62 19.16
C PHE A 118 12.21 -2.93 19.94
N LYS A 119 11.38 -2.90 20.99
CA LYS A 119 11.17 -4.07 21.84
C LYS A 119 10.34 -5.14 21.13
N VAL A 120 11.01 -6.21 20.70
CA VAL A 120 10.37 -7.27 19.93
C VAL A 120 9.45 -8.11 20.82
N SER A 121 8.17 -8.21 20.44
CA SER A 121 7.15 -9.00 21.14
C SER A 121 6.67 -10.21 20.35
N SER A 122 6.74 -10.13 19.01
CA SER A 122 6.57 -11.27 18.12
C SER A 122 7.41 -11.08 16.87
N MET A 123 7.78 -12.19 16.24
CA MET A 123 8.58 -12.22 15.02
C MET A 123 8.08 -13.34 14.11
N ARG A 124 7.88 -13.01 12.84
CA ARG A 124 7.44 -13.97 11.82
C ARG A 124 8.15 -13.75 10.50
N THR A 125 8.29 -14.81 9.74
CA THR A 125 8.60 -14.72 8.32
C THR A 125 7.30 -14.71 7.50
N GLY A 126 7.43 -14.73 6.17
CA GLY A 126 6.29 -14.89 5.28
C GLY A 126 5.56 -16.23 5.49
N ASN A 127 6.30 -17.28 5.83
CA ASN A 127 5.80 -18.65 5.89
C ASN A 127 5.60 -19.17 7.32
N GLU A 128 6.45 -18.77 8.27
CA GLU A 128 6.46 -19.36 9.61
C GLU A 128 6.50 -18.30 10.72
N THR A 129 5.93 -18.64 11.88
CA THR A 129 6.00 -17.80 13.07
C THR A 129 7.22 -18.22 13.88
N LEU A 130 8.24 -17.35 13.93
CA LEU A 130 9.49 -17.63 14.64
C LEU A 130 9.27 -17.58 16.15
N TYR A 131 8.63 -16.51 16.62
CA TYR A 131 8.35 -16.27 18.03
C TYR A 131 7.03 -15.53 18.22
N LEU A 132 6.18 -16.06 19.10
CA LEU A 132 4.96 -15.40 19.58
C LEU A 132 4.81 -15.68 21.08
N GLN A 133 4.79 -14.63 21.89
CA GLN A 133 4.82 -14.74 23.36
C GLN A 133 3.69 -15.63 23.97
N ILE A 134 2.55 -15.71 23.27
CA ILE A 134 1.36 -16.49 23.68
C ILE A 134 1.48 -17.97 23.30
N ASP A 135 2.26 -18.30 22.26
CA ASP A 135 2.40 -19.68 21.78
C ASP A 135 3.60 -20.37 22.42
N SER A 136 3.32 -21.40 23.24
CA SER A 136 4.34 -22.20 23.91
C SER A 136 5.26 -22.93 22.95
N ARG A 137 4.79 -23.29 21.74
CA ARG A 137 5.61 -24.01 20.74
C ARG A 137 6.74 -23.14 20.21
N THR A 138 6.48 -21.85 20.05
CA THR A 138 7.47 -20.90 19.54
C THR A 138 8.49 -20.48 20.59
N ARG A 139 8.28 -20.81 21.87
CA ARG A 139 9.27 -20.53 22.93
C ARG A 139 10.51 -21.41 22.79
N GLU A 140 10.36 -22.63 22.30
CA GLU A 140 11.50 -23.53 22.02
C GLU A 140 12.40 -23.00 20.91
N ASN A 141 11.91 -22.11 20.06
CA ASN A 141 12.71 -21.49 18.99
C ASN A 141 13.66 -20.40 19.51
N LEU A 142 13.49 -19.92 20.76
CA LEU A 142 14.36 -18.88 21.33
C LEU A 142 15.82 -19.32 21.45
N ASP A 143 16.02 -20.60 21.77
CA ASP A 143 17.36 -21.20 21.96
C ASP A 143 17.93 -21.80 20.67
N LYS A 144 17.14 -21.83 19.58
CA LYS A 144 17.61 -22.29 18.27
C LYS A 144 18.40 -21.19 17.57
N LYS A 145 19.33 -21.62 16.71
CA LYS A 145 20.13 -20.70 15.90
C LYS A 145 19.25 -20.07 14.82
N VAL A 146 19.50 -18.80 14.51
CA VAL A 146 18.78 -18.08 13.47
C VAL A 146 18.98 -18.75 12.10
N GLU A 147 20.15 -19.37 11.88
CA GLU A 147 20.48 -20.12 10.65
C GLU A 147 19.58 -21.34 10.39
N ASP A 148 19.05 -21.95 11.44
CA ASP A 148 18.16 -23.11 11.32
C ASP A 148 16.70 -22.68 11.07
N LEU A 149 16.38 -21.39 11.29
CA LEU A 149 15.02 -20.85 11.31
C LEU A 149 14.71 -19.91 10.15
N VAL A 150 15.71 -19.19 9.64
CA VAL A 150 15.51 -18.16 8.60
C VAL A 150 16.52 -18.34 7.49
N ASN A 151 16.03 -18.40 6.25
CA ASN A 151 16.92 -18.46 5.09
C ASN A 151 17.51 -17.07 4.80
N PRO A 152 18.77 -16.97 4.37
CA PRO A 152 19.35 -15.70 3.94
C PRO A 152 18.50 -15.05 2.83
N GLY A 153 18.17 -13.76 3.00
CA GLY A 153 17.34 -13.01 2.06
C GLY A 153 15.84 -13.04 2.36
N GLU A 154 15.39 -13.80 3.37
CA GLU A 154 13.99 -13.82 3.78
C GLU A 154 13.61 -12.55 4.57
N ILE A 155 12.42 -12.00 4.29
CA ILE A 155 11.89 -10.83 5.00
C ILE A 155 11.30 -11.31 6.33
N VAL A 156 11.79 -10.72 7.40
CA VAL A 156 11.31 -10.93 8.76
C VAL A 156 10.54 -9.69 9.21
N ALA A 157 9.35 -9.91 9.76
CA ALA A 157 8.52 -8.88 10.33
C ALA A 157 8.48 -9.05 11.85
N ALA A 158 8.99 -8.05 12.56
CA ALA A 158 8.91 -7.95 14.01
C ALA A 158 7.82 -6.94 14.42
N THR A 159 7.08 -7.27 15.49
CA THR A 159 6.09 -6.36 16.07
C THR A 159 6.36 -6.14 17.55
N SER A 160 6.02 -4.95 18.04
CA SER A 160 6.11 -4.57 19.45
C SER A 160 4.71 -4.45 20.05
N ARG A 161 4.61 -4.57 21.38
CA ARG A 161 3.39 -4.18 22.12
C ARG A 161 3.34 -2.67 22.39
N GLU A 162 4.46 -1.98 22.22
CA GLU A 162 4.63 -0.56 22.55
C GLU A 162 4.34 0.35 21.34
N THR A 163 4.41 -0.19 20.11
CA THR A 163 4.17 0.55 18.87
C THR A 163 3.28 -0.24 17.91
N THR A 164 2.55 0.46 17.04
CA THR A 164 1.75 -0.15 15.96
C THR A 164 2.57 -0.44 14.70
N ASP A 165 3.82 0.02 14.66
CA ASP A 165 4.71 -0.12 13.52
C ASP A 165 5.25 -1.55 13.43
N VAL A 166 5.33 -2.06 12.20
CA VAL A 166 5.96 -3.34 11.90
C VAL A 166 7.38 -3.07 11.46
N PHE A 167 8.34 -3.55 12.23
CA PHE A 167 9.75 -3.46 11.86
C PHE A 167 10.08 -4.60 10.89
N GLN A 168 10.24 -4.26 9.61
CA GLN A 168 10.62 -5.22 8.57
C GLN A 168 12.11 -5.16 8.31
N PHE A 169 12.77 -6.32 8.29
CA PHE A 169 14.18 -6.42 7.97
C PHE A 169 14.48 -7.70 7.18
N VAL A 170 15.61 -7.71 6.49
CA VAL A 170 16.13 -8.88 5.77
C VAL A 170 17.46 -9.26 6.40
N LEU A 171 17.60 -10.54 6.72
CA LEU A 171 18.87 -11.11 7.16
C LEU A 171 19.75 -11.39 5.95
N THR A 172 20.92 -10.77 5.91
CA THR A 172 21.91 -10.97 4.85
C THR A 172 23.12 -11.72 5.39
N LYS A 173 23.59 -12.74 4.66
CA LYS A 173 24.95 -13.27 4.82
C LYS A 173 25.88 -12.31 4.06
N GLU A 174 26.84 -11.72 4.76
CA GLU A 174 28.00 -11.09 4.12
C GLU A 174 28.91 -12.14 3.49
#